data_AF-H6RJV1-F1
#
_entry.id   AF-H6RJV1-F1
#
_cell.length_a   1.000
_cell.length_b   1.000
_cell.length_c   1.000
_cell.angle_alpha   90.00
_cell.angle_beta   90.00
_cell.angle_gamma   90.00
#
_symmetry.space_group_name_H-M   'P 1'
#
loop_
_entity.id
_entity.type
_entity.pdbx_description
1 polymer ?
#
loop_
_entity_poly.entity_id
_entity_poly.type
_entity_poly.pdbx_seq_one_letter_code
_entity_poly.pdbx_strand_id
1 'polypeptide(L)'
;MGDLYFVDLGDDEERARHRTEREAERARVRRAYVERLIVRAGLDEATAERAVAAVFDHFEDDGSRCLCGCHPQLTPQHGDGMDCPCTWGRQQREATRRTWLTDLRDSDWAKEARARHAAEEREIREWLAGQVDVTAQRTTSYAPEQWEGTVDGHSFYFRERHGEWRIELDLQPSGRFAERVAGVDERGRPVTEPVELTEGGVIAEGLEGALGSDPVAHLDVIVRTIREHLWQRSCSHSGALLYCPGCGTRM
;
A
#
# COMPACT_ATOMS: atom_id res chain seq x y z
N MET A 1 -3.37 14.34 0.63
CA MET A 1 -3.73 13.38 -0.43
C MET A 1 -2.42 12.75 -0.80
N GLY A 2 -2.20 11.46 -0.49
CA GLY A 2 -0.92 10.82 -0.74
C GLY A 2 -0.68 10.64 -2.23
N ASP A 3 0.54 10.90 -2.70
CA ASP A 3 0.93 10.65 -4.08
C ASP A 3 0.89 9.14 -4.36
N LEU A 4 0.27 8.76 -5.49
CA LEU A 4 0.22 7.38 -5.95
C LEU A 4 1.40 7.14 -6.89
N TYR A 5 2.20 6.13 -6.59
CA TYR A 5 3.34 5.73 -7.41
C TYR A 5 3.10 4.35 -8.01
N PHE A 6 3.40 4.18 -9.30
CA PHE A 6 3.60 2.88 -9.89
C PHE A 6 5.03 2.44 -9.60
N VAL A 7 5.15 1.39 -8.80
CA VAL A 7 6.41 0.68 -8.63
C VAL A 7 6.33 -0.53 -9.54
N ASP A 8 7.13 -0.57 -10.59
CA ASP A 8 7.32 -1.79 -11.38
C ASP A 8 8.05 -2.81 -10.51
N LEU A 9 7.28 -3.66 -9.85
CA LEU A 9 7.80 -4.72 -9.00
C LEU A 9 8.21 -5.92 -9.87
N GLY A 10 9.47 -6.33 -9.72
CA GLY A 10 10.07 -7.47 -10.43
C GLY A 10 10.64 -7.10 -11.80
N ASP A 11 11.62 -7.86 -12.26
CA ASP A 11 12.13 -7.75 -13.63
C ASP A 11 11.17 -8.44 -14.64
N ASP A 12 11.45 -8.32 -15.94
CA ASP A 12 10.64 -8.96 -16.99
C ASP A 12 10.54 -10.48 -16.84
N GLU A 13 11.58 -11.09 -16.26
CA GLU A 13 11.66 -12.53 -16.04
C GLU A 13 10.74 -12.96 -14.90
N GLU A 14 10.74 -12.24 -13.77
CA GLU A 14 9.84 -12.45 -12.65
C GLU A 14 8.37 -12.26 -13.05
N ARG A 15 8.09 -11.24 -13.88
CA ARG A 15 6.76 -11.06 -14.47
C ARG A 15 6.37 -12.22 -15.38
N ALA A 16 7.29 -12.74 -16.19
CA ALA A 16 7.04 -13.89 -17.05
C ALA A 16 6.80 -15.17 -16.25
N ARG A 17 7.58 -15.39 -15.18
CA ARG A 17 7.38 -16.49 -14.23
C ARG A 17 5.99 -16.43 -13.60
N HIS A 18 5.61 -15.28 -13.04
CA HIS A 18 4.28 -15.12 -12.43
C HIS A 18 3.13 -15.29 -13.42
N ARG A 19 3.27 -14.83 -14.67
CA ARG A 19 2.26 -15.10 -15.72
C ARG A 19 2.14 -16.61 -15.99
N THR A 20 3.28 -17.30 -16.12
CA THR A 20 3.32 -18.75 -16.36
C THR A 20 2.71 -19.54 -15.20
N GLU A 21 3.06 -19.19 -13.95
CA GLU A 21 2.49 -19.81 -12.75
C GLU A 21 0.97 -19.62 -12.67
N ARG A 22 0.49 -18.41 -12.95
CA ARG A 22 -0.95 -18.12 -12.99
C ARG A 22 -1.67 -18.90 -14.07
N GLU A 23 -1.09 -19.03 -15.25
CA GLU A 23 -1.65 -19.82 -16.35
C GLU A 23 -1.70 -21.32 -16.01
N ALA A 24 -0.63 -21.85 -15.40
CA ALA A 24 -0.57 -23.24 -14.97
C ALA A 24 -1.61 -23.54 -13.87
N GLU A 25 -1.72 -22.66 -12.87
CA GLU A 25 -2.71 -22.80 -11.80
C GLU A 25 -4.14 -22.73 -12.35
N ARG A 26 -4.39 -21.81 -13.28
CA ARG A 26 -5.69 -21.71 -13.95
C ARG A 26 -6.02 -22.98 -14.75
N ALA A 27 -5.05 -23.54 -15.48
CA ALA A 27 -5.25 -24.79 -16.21
C ALA A 27 -5.58 -25.97 -15.27
N ARG A 28 -4.93 -26.02 -14.10
CA ARG A 28 -5.22 -26.99 -13.04
C ARG A 28 -6.64 -26.87 -12.52
N VAL A 29 -7.07 -25.66 -12.15
CA VAL A 29 -8.45 -25.39 -11.69
C VAL A 29 -9.47 -25.72 -12.77
N ARG A 30 -9.21 -25.33 -14.02
CA ARG A 30 -10.08 -25.63 -15.17
C ARG A 30 -10.33 -27.13 -15.30
N ARG A 31 -9.26 -27.93 -15.26
CA ARG A 31 -9.34 -29.40 -15.36
C ARG A 31 -10.16 -30.00 -14.23
N ALA A 32 -9.93 -29.56 -13.00
CA ALA A 32 -10.68 -30.03 -11.84
C ALA A 32 -12.19 -29.74 -11.94
N TYR A 33 -12.57 -28.63 -12.58
CA TYR A 33 -13.98 -28.30 -12.84
C TYR A 33 -14.61 -29.15 -13.94
N VAL A 34 -13.88 -29.41 -15.04
CA VAL A 34 -14.33 -30.32 -16.10
C VAL A 34 -14.61 -31.71 -15.51
N GLU A 35 -13.67 -32.25 -14.74
CA GLU A 35 -13.82 -33.54 -14.05
C GLU A 35 -15.05 -33.53 -13.12
N ARG A 36 -15.25 -32.45 -12.36
CA ARG A 36 -16.40 -32.31 -11.47
C ARG A 36 -17.72 -32.32 -12.23
N LEU A 37 -17.81 -31.61 -13.36
CA LEU A 37 -19.03 -31.56 -14.18
C LEU A 37 -19.35 -32.92 -14.81
N ILE A 38 -18.33 -33.65 -15.27
CA ILE A 38 -18.51 -35.01 -15.77
C ILE A 38 -19.08 -35.91 -14.67
N VAL A 39 -18.48 -35.90 -13.48
CA VAL A 39 -18.88 -36.79 -12.37
C VAL A 39 -20.22 -36.40 -11.74
N ARG A 40 -20.47 -35.11 -11.51
CA ARG A 40 -21.63 -34.63 -10.73
C ARG A 40 -22.86 -34.32 -11.59
N ALA A 41 -22.65 -33.80 -12.79
CA ALA A 41 -23.73 -33.41 -13.68
C ALA A 41 -23.95 -34.42 -14.83
N GLY A 42 -23.10 -35.45 -14.92
CA GLY A 42 -23.23 -36.50 -15.95
C GLY A 42 -22.99 -35.97 -17.36
N LEU A 43 -22.28 -34.85 -17.51
CA LEU A 43 -21.98 -34.26 -18.80
C LEU A 43 -20.87 -35.04 -19.49
N ASP A 44 -20.93 -35.13 -20.82
CA ASP A 44 -19.78 -35.57 -21.61
C ASP A 44 -18.64 -34.55 -21.51
N GLU A 45 -17.41 -35.02 -21.72
CA GLU A 45 -16.20 -34.19 -21.60
C GLU A 45 -16.25 -32.95 -22.49
N ALA A 46 -16.69 -33.07 -23.74
CA ALA A 46 -16.75 -31.94 -24.66
C ALA A 46 -17.77 -30.88 -24.21
N THR A 47 -18.91 -31.30 -23.65
CA THR A 47 -19.91 -30.37 -23.09
C THR A 47 -19.43 -29.74 -21.80
N ALA A 48 -18.76 -30.49 -20.92
CA ALA A 48 -18.16 -29.95 -19.70
C ALA A 48 -17.05 -28.93 -20.02
N GLU A 49 -16.19 -29.20 -21.01
CA GLU A 49 -15.17 -28.27 -21.47
C GLU A 49 -15.76 -26.97 -22.03
N ARG A 50 -16.83 -27.06 -22.82
CA ARG A 50 -17.54 -25.88 -23.36
C ARG A 50 -18.19 -25.06 -22.25
N ALA A 51 -18.84 -25.71 -21.29
CA ALA A 51 -19.45 -25.05 -20.14
C ALA A 51 -18.40 -24.33 -19.29
N VAL A 52 -17.27 -24.98 -19.03
CA VAL A 52 -16.14 -24.38 -18.32
C VAL A 52 -15.52 -23.24 -19.11
N ALA A 53 -15.31 -23.36 -20.43
CA ALA A 53 -14.80 -22.26 -21.24
C ALA A 53 -15.73 -21.03 -21.19
N ALA A 54 -17.04 -21.24 -21.31
CA ALA A 54 -18.03 -20.15 -21.23
C ALA A 54 -18.02 -19.41 -19.87
N VAL A 55 -17.67 -20.12 -18.78
CA VAL A 55 -17.64 -19.56 -17.42
C VAL A 55 -16.27 -18.97 -17.06
N PHE A 56 -15.18 -19.53 -17.58
CA PHE A 56 -13.81 -19.16 -17.22
C PHE A 56 -13.19 -18.14 -18.18
N ASP A 57 -13.54 -18.18 -19.46
CA ASP A 57 -12.91 -17.37 -20.52
C ASP A 57 -13.83 -16.21 -20.90
N HIS A 58 -14.10 -15.35 -19.91
CA HIS A 58 -14.83 -14.12 -20.16
C HIS A 58 -13.96 -13.12 -20.93
N PHE A 59 -14.56 -12.49 -21.94
CA PHE A 59 -13.96 -11.42 -22.72
C PHE A 59 -14.76 -10.13 -22.49
N GLU A 60 -14.04 -9.03 -22.29
CA GLU A 60 -14.60 -7.70 -22.19
C GLU A 60 -15.14 -7.23 -23.56
N ASP A 61 -15.88 -6.12 -23.56
CA ASP A 61 -16.52 -5.56 -24.76
C ASP A 61 -15.51 -5.21 -25.88
N ASP A 62 -14.24 -5.01 -25.54
CA ASP A 62 -13.14 -4.73 -26.47
C ASP A 62 -12.42 -5.99 -27.00
N GLY A 63 -12.90 -7.18 -26.63
CA GLY A 63 -12.32 -8.46 -27.00
C GLY A 63 -11.10 -8.87 -26.19
N SER A 64 -10.67 -8.07 -25.20
CA SER A 64 -9.63 -8.46 -24.26
C SER A 64 -10.16 -9.49 -23.26
N ARG A 65 -9.30 -10.41 -22.80
CA ARG A 65 -9.67 -11.42 -21.82
C ARG A 65 -9.76 -10.78 -20.43
N CYS A 66 -10.82 -11.06 -19.70
CA CYS A 66 -10.99 -10.56 -18.34
C CYS A 66 -9.93 -11.16 -17.41
N LEU A 67 -9.27 -10.30 -16.61
CA LEU A 67 -8.18 -10.66 -15.69
C LEU A 67 -8.60 -10.72 -14.22
N CYS A 68 -9.91 -10.63 -13.93
CA CYS A 68 -10.42 -10.64 -12.57
C CYS A 68 -10.14 -11.98 -11.88
N GLY A 69 -9.52 -11.94 -10.70
CA GLY A 69 -9.20 -13.13 -9.90
C GLY A 69 -10.42 -13.84 -9.31
N CYS A 70 -11.63 -13.29 -9.48
CA CYS A 70 -12.86 -13.81 -8.89
C CYS A 70 -13.49 -14.98 -9.68
N HIS A 71 -12.98 -15.33 -10.87
CA HIS A 71 -13.40 -16.53 -11.62
C HIS A 71 -12.46 -17.72 -11.38
N PRO A 72 -12.94 -18.88 -10.87
CA PRO A 72 -14.08 -19.08 -9.99
C PRO A 72 -13.60 -19.63 -8.63
N GLN A 73 -13.77 -18.83 -7.59
CA GLN A 73 -14.15 -19.39 -6.31
C GLN A 73 -15.69 -19.43 -6.32
N LEU A 74 -16.29 -20.62 -6.23
CA LEU A 74 -17.73 -20.78 -5.95
C LEU A 74 -17.97 -20.31 -4.51
N THR A 75 -18.00 -18.99 -4.33
CA THR A 75 -18.36 -18.35 -3.08
C THR A 75 -19.69 -17.62 -3.26
N PRO A 76 -20.49 -17.48 -2.20
CA PRO A 76 -21.72 -16.71 -2.24
C PRO A 76 -21.50 -15.23 -2.60
N GLN A 77 -20.25 -14.74 -2.61
CA GLN A 77 -19.92 -13.32 -2.71
C GLN A 77 -20.17 -12.68 -4.08
N HIS A 78 -20.46 -13.44 -5.14
CA HIS A 78 -20.83 -12.92 -6.46
C HIS A 78 -21.83 -13.84 -7.21
N GLY A 79 -22.83 -14.37 -6.50
CA GLY A 79 -23.82 -15.27 -7.08
C GLY A 79 -23.19 -16.51 -7.74
N ASP A 80 -22.24 -17.14 -7.05
CA ASP A 80 -21.50 -18.32 -7.54
C ASP A 80 -20.71 -18.07 -8.85
N GLY A 81 -20.34 -16.80 -9.11
CA GLY A 81 -19.62 -16.39 -10.32
C GLY A 81 -20.54 -16.10 -11.52
N MET A 82 -21.85 -16.26 -11.37
CA MET A 82 -22.86 -15.97 -12.40
C MET A 82 -23.35 -14.52 -12.38
N ASP A 83 -23.12 -13.80 -11.28
CA ASP A 83 -23.41 -12.36 -11.15
C ASP A 83 -22.12 -11.57 -10.87
N CYS A 84 -21.08 -11.90 -11.63
CA CYS A 84 -19.80 -11.20 -11.55
C CYS A 84 -19.91 -9.84 -12.29
N PRO A 85 -19.42 -8.73 -11.71
CA PRO A 85 -19.41 -7.42 -12.37
C PRO A 85 -18.80 -7.43 -13.78
N CYS A 86 -17.88 -8.37 -14.07
CA CYS A 86 -17.29 -8.53 -15.39
C CYS A 86 -18.34 -8.86 -16.46
N THR A 87 -19.34 -9.69 -16.14
CA THR A 87 -20.41 -10.09 -17.07
C THR A 87 -21.44 -9.00 -17.37
N TRP A 88 -21.43 -7.91 -16.61
CA TRP A 88 -22.37 -6.80 -16.77
C TRP A 88 -21.92 -5.85 -17.87
N GLY A 89 -22.86 -5.28 -18.63
CA GLY A 89 -22.54 -4.21 -19.58
C GLY A 89 -21.95 -2.98 -18.87
N ARG A 90 -21.13 -2.19 -19.59
CA ARG A 90 -20.42 -1.01 -19.05
C ARG A 90 -21.30 -0.08 -18.20
N GLN A 91 -22.50 0.25 -18.67
CA GLN A 91 -23.42 1.14 -17.96
C GLN A 91 -23.85 0.60 -16.59
N GLN A 92 -24.11 -0.71 -16.51
CA GLN A 92 -24.49 -1.38 -15.26
C GLN A 92 -23.31 -1.44 -14.29
N ARG A 93 -22.09 -1.71 -14.77
CA ARG A 93 -20.86 -1.64 -13.96
C ARG A 93 -20.67 -0.26 -13.35
N GLU A 94 -20.79 0.80 -14.16
CA GLU A 94 -20.63 2.18 -13.71
C GLU A 94 -21.72 2.60 -12.72
N ALA A 95 -22.98 2.23 -12.96
CA ALA A 95 -24.09 2.52 -12.06
C ALA A 95 -23.95 1.81 -10.71
N THR A 96 -23.60 0.52 -10.72
CA THR A 96 -23.45 -0.28 -9.50
C THR A 96 -22.23 0.14 -8.70
N ARG A 97 -21.09 0.37 -9.35
CA ARG A 97 -19.88 0.90 -8.70
C ARG A 97 -20.16 2.22 -8.01
N ARG A 98 -20.87 3.14 -8.67
CA ARG A 98 -21.23 4.44 -8.10
C ARG A 98 -22.15 4.28 -6.89
N THR A 99 -23.15 3.41 -6.96
CA THR A 99 -24.04 3.11 -5.83
C THR A 99 -23.25 2.53 -4.66
N TRP A 100 -22.44 1.50 -4.90
CA TRP A 100 -21.59 0.90 -3.88
C TRP A 100 -20.61 1.89 -3.24
N LEU A 101 -19.98 2.77 -4.03
CA LEU A 101 -19.10 3.82 -3.50
C LEU A 101 -19.86 4.83 -2.65
N THR A 102 -21.09 5.19 -3.05
CA THR A 102 -21.97 6.06 -2.25
C THR A 102 -22.37 5.38 -0.96
N ASP A 103 -22.83 4.14 -1.00
CA ASP A 103 -23.23 3.37 0.18
C ASP A 103 -22.05 3.17 1.14
N LEU A 104 -20.87 2.83 0.62
CA LEU A 104 -19.65 2.75 1.40
C LEU A 104 -19.31 4.11 2.02
N ARG A 105 -19.39 5.20 1.24
CA ARG A 105 -19.10 6.56 1.71
C ARG A 105 -20.06 7.00 2.81
N ASP A 106 -21.33 6.63 2.72
CA ASP A 106 -22.39 7.06 3.62
C ASP A 106 -22.67 6.05 4.76
N SER A 107 -21.98 4.91 4.75
CA SER A 107 -22.00 3.93 5.84
C SER A 107 -21.55 4.55 7.16
N ASP A 108 -22.10 4.05 8.26
CA ASP A 108 -21.73 4.54 9.60
C ASP A 108 -20.28 4.23 9.93
N TRP A 109 -19.76 3.08 9.50
CA TRP A 109 -18.32 2.76 9.57
C TRP A 109 -17.46 3.85 8.90
N ALA A 110 -17.82 4.32 7.70
CA ALA A 110 -17.03 5.34 7.02
C ALA A 110 -17.14 6.72 7.69
N LYS A 111 -18.30 7.05 8.26
CA LYS A 111 -18.47 8.28 9.06
C LYS A 111 -17.60 8.23 10.33
N GLU A 112 -17.65 7.12 11.06
CA GLU A 112 -16.84 6.89 12.25
C GLU A 112 -15.34 6.92 11.94
N ALA A 113 -14.92 6.24 10.86
CA ALA A 113 -13.53 6.26 10.41
C ALA A 113 -13.05 7.68 10.07
N ARG A 114 -13.87 8.50 9.40
CA ARG A 114 -13.54 9.91 9.14
C ARG A 114 -13.50 10.75 10.41
N ALA A 115 -14.43 10.53 11.34
CA ALA A 115 -14.46 11.26 12.61
C ALA A 115 -13.22 10.94 13.45
N ARG A 116 -12.82 9.66 13.53
CA ARG A 116 -11.59 9.20 14.17
C ARG A 116 -10.36 9.81 13.50
N HIS A 117 -10.24 9.69 12.18
CA HIS A 117 -9.12 10.28 11.44
C HIS A 117 -9.04 11.81 11.63
N ALA A 118 -10.17 12.52 11.63
CA ALA A 118 -10.18 13.95 11.88
C ALA A 118 -9.82 14.32 13.32
N ALA A 119 -10.06 13.43 14.29
CA ALA A 119 -9.61 13.61 15.67
C ALA A 119 -8.09 13.39 15.78
N GLU A 120 -7.58 12.31 15.21
CA GLU A 120 -6.13 12.04 15.10
C GLU A 120 -5.39 13.23 14.45
N GLU A 121 -5.88 13.74 13.32
CA GLU A 121 -5.29 14.90 12.63
C GLU A 121 -5.38 16.21 13.43
N ARG A 122 -6.30 16.33 14.40
CA ARG A 122 -6.29 17.47 15.35
C ARG A 122 -5.23 17.27 16.41
N GLU A 123 -5.15 16.09 17.00
CA GLU A 123 -4.16 15.75 18.02
C GLU A 123 -2.73 15.89 17.49
N ILE A 124 -2.47 15.40 16.28
CA ILE A 124 -1.19 15.58 15.58
C ILE A 124 -0.84 17.07 15.42
N ARG A 125 -1.79 17.88 14.94
CA ARG A 125 -1.56 19.32 14.74
C ARG A 125 -1.35 20.07 16.05
N GLU A 126 -2.11 19.75 17.09
CA GLU A 126 -1.95 20.34 18.42
C GLU A 126 -0.59 19.99 19.02
N TRP A 127 -0.17 18.72 18.90
CA TRP A 127 1.14 18.28 19.36
C TRP A 127 2.28 18.97 18.60
N LEU A 128 2.21 19.01 17.26
CA LEU A 128 3.21 19.68 16.41
C LEU A 128 3.31 21.18 16.71
N ALA A 129 2.19 21.86 17.00
CA ALA A 129 2.19 23.27 17.37
C ALA A 129 2.93 23.55 18.69
N GLY A 130 3.07 22.53 19.55
CA GLY A 130 3.87 22.60 20.78
C GLY A 130 5.36 22.30 20.58
N GLN A 131 5.78 21.83 19.40
CA GLN A 131 7.16 21.50 19.12
C GLN A 131 7.92 22.71 18.53
N VAL A 132 9.13 22.95 19.03
CA VAL A 132 10.06 23.93 18.46
C VAL A 132 10.82 23.27 17.32
N ASP A 133 10.98 23.95 16.18
CA ASP A 133 11.79 23.51 15.03
C ASP A 133 11.46 22.11 14.48
N VAL A 134 10.19 21.69 14.59
CA VAL A 134 9.69 20.42 14.04
C VAL A 134 8.58 20.70 13.03
N THR A 135 8.70 20.08 11.86
CA THR A 135 7.59 19.89 10.93
C THR A 135 7.43 18.41 10.66
N ALA A 136 6.19 17.93 10.54
CA ALA A 136 5.93 16.56 10.13
C ALA A 136 4.61 16.49 9.39
N GLN A 137 4.58 15.68 8.34
CA GLN A 137 3.38 15.38 7.57
C GLN A 137 3.30 13.88 7.36
N ARG A 138 2.12 13.32 7.65
CA ARG A 138 1.81 11.94 7.32
C ARG A 138 1.57 11.83 5.82
N THR A 139 2.37 11.03 5.11
CA THR A 139 2.23 10.91 3.65
C THR A 139 1.13 9.94 3.24
N THR A 140 0.80 8.99 4.12
CA THR A 140 -0.33 8.06 3.92
C THR A 140 -1.06 7.79 5.22
N SER A 141 -2.39 7.85 5.16
CA SER A 141 -3.30 7.52 6.27
C SER A 141 -3.56 6.01 6.44
N TYR A 142 -2.90 5.17 5.63
CA TYR A 142 -2.99 3.71 5.67
C TYR A 142 -1.61 3.07 5.88
N ALA A 143 -1.58 1.76 6.14
CA ALA A 143 -0.33 1.01 6.19
C ALA A 143 0.28 0.89 4.79
N PRO A 144 1.61 1.06 4.63
CA PRO A 144 2.59 1.38 5.68
C PRO A 144 2.49 2.84 6.16
N GLU A 145 2.59 3.04 7.48
CA GLU A 145 2.63 4.38 8.04
C GLU A 145 3.95 5.07 7.67
N GLN A 146 3.84 6.30 7.20
CA GLN A 146 4.98 7.08 6.70
C GLN A 146 4.86 8.54 7.11
N TRP A 147 5.99 9.09 7.54
CA TRP A 147 6.12 10.48 7.99
C TRP A 147 7.32 11.12 7.34
N GLU A 148 7.14 12.36 6.91
CA GLU A 148 8.19 13.20 6.34
C GLU A 148 8.14 14.57 6.97
N GLY A 149 9.30 15.23 7.09
CA GLY A 149 9.36 16.58 7.61
C GLY A 149 10.77 17.01 7.97
N THR A 150 10.86 17.92 8.93
CA THR A 150 12.13 18.45 9.43
C THR A 150 12.18 18.46 10.95
N VAL A 151 13.35 18.17 11.52
CA VAL A 151 13.63 18.32 12.96
C VAL A 151 14.95 19.07 13.10
N ASP A 152 14.94 20.22 13.78
CA ASP A 152 16.11 21.05 14.05
C ASP A 152 16.93 21.38 12.78
N GLY A 153 16.23 21.55 11.64
CA GLY A 153 16.83 21.86 10.34
C GLY A 153 17.21 20.64 9.48
N HIS A 154 17.07 19.42 9.99
CA HIS A 154 17.38 18.18 9.28
C HIS A 154 16.12 17.54 8.70
N SER A 155 16.11 17.22 7.40
CA SER A 155 14.99 16.49 6.79
C SER A 155 14.99 15.04 7.26
N PHE A 156 13.80 14.47 7.48
CA PHE A 156 13.67 13.06 7.86
C PHE A 156 12.60 12.34 7.06
N TYR A 157 12.77 11.03 6.94
CA TYR A 157 11.77 10.09 6.46
C TYR A 157 11.64 8.96 7.49
N PHE A 158 10.42 8.70 7.92
CA PHE A 158 10.08 7.55 8.74
C PHE A 158 9.13 6.63 7.97
N ARG A 159 9.33 5.34 8.15
CA ARG A 159 8.43 4.31 7.62
C ARG A 159 8.32 3.16 8.60
N GLU A 160 7.08 2.83 8.97
CA GLU A 160 6.72 1.53 9.55
C GLU A 160 6.21 0.64 8.41
N ARG A 161 6.75 -0.57 8.30
CA ARG A 161 6.25 -1.59 7.40
C ARG A 161 6.50 -2.97 7.98
N HIS A 162 5.44 -3.77 8.04
CA HIS A 162 5.48 -5.19 8.43
C HIS A 162 6.00 -5.41 9.86
N GLY A 163 5.70 -4.49 10.78
CA GLY A 163 6.11 -4.59 12.18
C GLY A 163 7.54 -4.12 12.46
N GLU A 164 8.23 -3.60 11.44
CA GLU A 164 9.54 -2.98 11.52
C GLU A 164 9.44 -1.51 11.13
N TRP A 165 10.27 -0.66 11.72
CA TRP A 165 10.37 0.74 11.37
C TRP A 165 11.81 1.19 11.19
N ARG A 166 11.99 2.25 10.41
CA ARG A 166 13.27 2.94 10.26
C ARG A 166 13.08 4.45 10.18
N ILE A 167 14.12 5.18 10.58
CA ILE A 167 14.23 6.63 10.44
C ILE A 167 15.48 6.93 9.60
N GLU A 168 15.26 7.64 8.49
CA GLU A 168 16.30 8.22 7.66
C GLU A 168 16.41 9.72 7.93
N LEU A 169 17.63 10.25 7.93
CA LEU A 169 17.93 11.67 8.16
C LEU A 169 18.76 12.25 7.01
N ASP A 170 18.61 13.55 6.78
CA ASP A 170 19.31 14.33 5.76
C ASP A 170 19.02 13.81 4.34
N LEU A 171 17.73 13.71 4.01
CA LEU A 171 17.25 13.23 2.71
C LEU A 171 17.85 14.05 1.56
N GLN A 172 18.48 13.35 0.61
CA GLN A 172 19.03 13.92 -0.62
C GLN A 172 18.48 13.18 -1.85
N PRO A 173 18.47 13.82 -3.03
CA PRO A 173 18.12 13.14 -4.27
C PRO A 173 19.01 11.92 -4.51
N SER A 174 18.39 10.77 -4.74
CA SER A 174 19.07 9.47 -4.86
C SER A 174 19.59 9.18 -6.27
N GLY A 175 19.19 9.97 -7.28
CA GLY A 175 19.34 9.62 -8.69
C GLY A 175 18.39 8.51 -9.16
N ARG A 176 17.55 7.95 -8.28
CA ARG A 176 16.51 6.97 -8.62
C ARG A 176 15.19 7.68 -8.83
N PHE A 177 14.37 7.16 -9.75
CA PHE A 177 13.08 7.75 -10.10
C PHE A 177 11.95 6.74 -9.90
N ALA A 178 10.78 7.23 -9.50
CA ALA A 178 9.54 6.49 -9.50
C ALA A 178 8.49 7.17 -10.38
N GLU A 179 7.58 6.40 -10.96
CA GLU A 179 6.50 6.91 -11.80
C GLU A 179 5.31 7.33 -10.93
N ARG A 180 5.16 8.64 -10.69
CA ARG A 180 4.03 9.21 -9.96
C ARG A 180 2.84 9.38 -10.89
N VAL A 181 1.64 9.02 -10.44
CA VAL A 181 0.39 9.31 -11.17
C VAL A 181 0.10 10.81 -11.13
N ALA A 182 0.30 11.48 -12.26
CA ALA A 182 0.02 12.90 -12.44
C ALA A 182 -1.44 13.17 -12.84
N GLY A 183 -2.14 12.17 -13.38
CA GLY A 183 -3.53 12.30 -13.78
C GLY A 183 -4.06 11.08 -14.52
N VAL A 184 -5.15 11.29 -15.24
CA VAL A 184 -5.82 10.27 -16.06
C VAL A 184 -6.13 10.88 -17.43
N ASP A 185 -5.83 10.15 -18.51
CA ASP A 185 -6.10 10.58 -19.87
C ASP A 185 -7.59 10.46 -20.25
N GLU A 186 -7.97 10.94 -21.44
CA GLU A 186 -9.35 10.89 -21.97
C GLU A 186 -9.91 9.46 -22.09
N ARG A 187 -9.04 8.44 -22.06
CA ARG A 187 -9.40 7.02 -22.14
C ARG A 187 -9.40 6.35 -20.76
N GLY A 188 -9.21 7.11 -19.68
CA GLY A 188 -9.21 6.58 -18.33
C GLY A 188 -7.89 5.92 -17.93
N ARG A 189 -6.81 6.08 -18.70
CA ARG A 189 -5.49 5.50 -18.38
C ARG A 189 -4.68 6.46 -17.52
N PRO A 190 -3.94 5.96 -16.51
CA PRO A 190 -3.10 6.82 -15.69
C PRO A 190 -1.99 7.46 -16.55
N VAL A 191 -1.81 8.75 -16.40
CA VAL A 191 -0.66 9.50 -16.91
C VAL A 191 0.33 9.61 -15.77
N THR A 192 1.56 9.16 -16.00
CA THR A 192 2.62 9.20 -15.00
C THR A 192 3.67 10.23 -15.34
N GLU A 193 4.38 10.70 -14.32
CA GLU A 193 5.58 11.51 -14.45
C GLU A 193 6.70 10.94 -13.56
N PRO A 194 7.96 10.99 -14.02
CA PRO A 194 9.09 10.56 -13.21
C PRO A 194 9.33 11.57 -12.08
N VAL A 195 9.37 11.08 -10.85
CA VAL A 195 9.74 11.85 -9.66
C VAL A 195 10.99 11.24 -9.06
N GLU A 196 12.01 12.06 -8.84
CA GLU A 196 13.24 11.62 -8.19
C GLU A 196 12.96 11.28 -6.72
N LEU A 197 13.42 10.11 -6.30
CA LEU A 197 13.33 9.64 -4.92
C LEU A 197 14.40 10.29 -4.07
N THR A 198 14.06 10.62 -2.83
CA THR A 198 15.00 11.10 -1.83
C THR A 198 15.31 10.01 -0.81
N GLU A 199 16.57 9.96 -0.36
CA GLU A 199 17.07 8.98 0.61
C GLU A 199 18.02 9.66 1.59
N GLY A 200 17.99 9.20 2.84
CA GLY A 200 18.87 9.69 3.90
C GLY A 200 19.73 8.58 4.51
N GLY A 201 20.60 8.96 5.44
CA GLY A 201 21.28 7.99 6.29
C GLY A 201 20.31 7.40 7.30
N VAL A 202 20.24 6.07 7.40
CA VAL A 202 19.46 5.41 8.46
C VAL A 202 20.13 5.69 9.81
N ILE A 203 19.41 6.38 10.70
CA ILE A 203 19.91 6.73 12.04
C ILE A 203 19.38 5.81 13.15
N ALA A 204 18.24 5.16 12.89
CA ALA A 204 17.60 4.24 13.82
C ALA A 204 16.64 3.29 13.10
N GLU A 205 16.49 2.11 13.66
CA GLU A 205 15.54 1.08 13.25
C GLU A 205 15.02 0.33 14.48
N GLY A 206 13.86 -0.30 14.37
CA GLY A 206 13.28 -1.07 15.46
C GLY A 206 11.99 -1.79 15.09
N LEU A 207 11.33 -2.32 16.11
CA LEU A 207 10.06 -3.03 15.98
C LEU A 207 8.90 -2.12 16.34
N GLU A 208 7.74 -2.29 15.71
CA GLU A 208 6.53 -1.47 15.89
C GLU A 208 6.15 -1.31 17.37
N GLY A 209 6.30 -2.35 18.18
CA GLY A 209 6.01 -2.32 19.62
C GLY A 209 6.81 -1.29 20.43
N ALA A 210 7.82 -0.64 19.84
CA ALA A 210 8.59 0.44 20.44
C ALA A 210 8.02 1.85 20.15
N LEU A 211 7.07 2.01 19.22
CA LEU A 211 6.59 3.32 18.75
C LEU A 211 5.48 3.93 19.61
N GLY A 212 4.79 3.12 20.43
CA GLY A 212 3.58 3.51 21.13
C GLY A 212 2.33 2.98 20.44
N SER A 213 1.14 3.49 20.81
CA SER A 213 -0.15 2.99 20.27
C SER A 213 -0.87 3.99 19.38
N ASP A 214 -0.37 5.22 19.27
CA ASP A 214 -1.02 6.31 18.54
C ASP A 214 0.00 7.13 17.73
N PRO A 215 -0.46 7.86 16.71
CA PRO A 215 0.41 8.65 15.83
C PRO A 215 1.26 9.70 16.55
N VAL A 216 0.77 10.26 17.66
CA VAL A 216 1.51 11.28 18.42
C VAL A 216 2.66 10.62 19.18
N ALA A 217 2.45 9.43 19.76
CA ALA A 217 3.52 8.65 20.36
C ALA A 217 4.59 8.28 19.32
N HIS A 218 4.18 7.93 18.09
CA HIS A 218 5.11 7.63 17.01
C HIS A 218 5.96 8.86 16.66
N LEU A 219 5.32 10.04 16.52
CA LEU A 219 6.02 11.31 16.30
C LEU A 219 6.98 11.69 17.45
N ASP A 220 6.59 11.45 18.70
CA ASP A 220 7.46 11.68 19.86
C ASP A 220 8.72 10.81 19.79
N VAL A 221 8.57 9.51 19.46
CA VAL A 221 9.70 8.61 19.25
C VAL A 221 10.60 9.10 18.12
N ILE A 222 10.03 9.52 16.99
CA ILE A 222 10.78 10.02 15.84
C ILE A 222 11.59 11.27 16.23
N VAL A 223 10.93 12.30 16.78
CA VAL A 223 11.57 13.57 17.13
C VAL A 223 12.64 13.36 18.20
N ARG A 224 12.34 12.60 19.25
CA ARG A 224 13.31 12.29 20.31
C ARG A 224 14.53 11.56 19.75
N THR A 225 14.32 10.57 18.89
CA THR A 225 15.42 9.78 18.29
C THR A 225 16.32 10.66 17.43
N ILE A 226 15.73 11.55 16.61
CA ILE A 226 16.52 12.48 15.78
C ILE A 226 17.31 13.44 16.66
N ARG A 227 16.68 14.05 17.66
CA ARG A 227 17.36 14.99 18.57
C ARG A 227 18.49 14.34 19.34
N GLU A 228 18.27 13.14 19.84
CA GLU A 228 19.31 12.35 20.51
C GLU A 228 20.47 12.05 19.56
N HIS A 229 20.19 11.64 18.33
CA HIS A 229 21.21 11.41 17.30
C HIS A 229 22.04 12.67 17.01
N LEU A 230 21.38 13.82 16.79
CA LEU A 230 22.05 15.10 16.54
C LEU A 230 22.89 15.56 17.73
N TRP A 231 22.38 15.38 18.94
CA TRP A 231 23.12 15.69 20.18
C TRP A 231 24.37 14.81 20.34
N GLN A 232 24.25 13.51 20.07
CA GLN A 232 25.37 12.59 20.13
C GLN A 232 26.47 12.95 19.12
N ARG A 233 26.10 13.36 17.90
CA ARG A 233 27.07 13.76 16.87
C ARG A 233 27.78 15.09 17.13
N SER A 234 27.13 16.00 17.85
CA SER A 234 27.69 17.31 18.18
C SER A 234 28.48 17.31 19.50
N CYS A 235 28.41 16.23 20.27
CA CYS A 235 29.13 16.11 21.53
C CYS A 235 30.65 16.00 21.30
N SER A 236 31.44 16.78 22.02
CA SER A 236 32.92 16.69 21.95
C SER A 236 33.50 15.46 22.65
N HIS A 237 32.67 14.73 23.43
CA HIS A 237 33.05 13.61 24.29
C HIS A 237 34.28 13.85 25.18
N SER A 238 34.54 15.12 25.54
CA SER A 238 35.72 15.52 26.30
C SER A 238 35.79 14.77 27.64
N GLY A 239 36.81 13.93 27.80
CA GLY A 239 37.04 13.16 29.03
C GLY A 239 36.19 11.90 29.19
N ALA A 240 35.45 11.47 28.16
CA ALA A 240 34.72 10.20 28.20
C ALA A 240 35.69 9.00 28.06
N LEU A 241 35.55 8.00 28.94
CA LEU A 241 36.37 6.77 28.93
C LEU A 241 35.65 5.57 28.32
N LEU A 242 34.42 5.30 28.75
CA LEU A 242 33.59 4.18 28.28
C LEU A 242 32.20 4.63 27.83
N TYR A 243 31.67 5.68 28.46
CA TYR A 243 30.37 6.28 28.18
C TYR A 243 30.52 7.80 28.33
N CYS A 244 29.90 8.56 27.43
CA CYS A 244 29.87 10.00 27.52
C CYS A 244 28.72 10.43 28.46
N PRO A 245 29.01 11.07 29.62
CA PRO A 245 27.94 11.52 30.52
C PRO A 245 27.10 12.65 29.93
N GLY A 246 27.58 13.33 28.88
CA GLY A 246 26.85 14.43 28.22
C GLY A 246 25.81 13.97 27.21
N CYS A 247 26.11 12.97 26.37
CA CYS A 247 25.22 12.55 25.28
C CYS A 247 24.82 11.08 25.32
N GLY A 248 25.42 10.29 26.22
CA GLY A 248 25.13 8.89 26.39
C GLY A 248 25.68 7.92 25.34
N THR A 249 26.53 8.41 24.45
CA THR A 249 27.25 7.56 23.50
C THR A 249 28.27 6.69 24.24
N ARG A 250 28.31 5.40 23.87
CA ARG A 250 29.39 4.49 24.27
C ARG A 250 30.61 4.74 23.36
N MET A 251 31.79 4.90 23.98
CA MET A 251 33.06 5.14 23.26
C MET A 251 33.63 3.87 22.65
#